data_AF-A0A420MCJ6-F1
#
_entry.id   AF-A0A420MCJ6-F1
#
_cell.length_a   1.000
_cell.length_b   1.000
_cell.length_c   1.000
_cell.angle_alpha   90.00
_cell.angle_beta   90.00
_cell.angle_gamma   90.00
#
_symmetry.space_group_name_H-M   'P 1'
#
loop_
_entity.id
_entity.type
_entity.pdbx_description
1 polymer ?
#
loop_
_entity_poly.entity_id
_entity_poly.type
_entity_poly.pdbx_seq_one_letter_code
_entity_poly.pdbx_strand_id
1 'polypeptide(L)'
;MGIYEGVTIGDGQDCSNIIKTQWLCNTGIFLHGAAALYNLTESDTWKKRVGGMTSDVWNKVVKNYIINEQFCEEHKQCNQEQRSFKRYLAHWMAATSQVAPYTNTNITTLLKSSVQAAAKVFDGSDSFDYIVDFGLQINAASILMYTLLDKAKAPVTSKTGGIFKGNHGGRDTNSGQEDGKLKYKTITIAEKAGAGILTLLIATGFVGGTAFLVMER
;
A
#
# COMPACT_ATOMS: atom_id res chain seq x y z
N MET A 1 1.40 -18.31 5.78
CA MET A 1 0.13 -17.68 6.19
C MET A 1 -0.16 -16.64 5.14
N GLY A 2 -1.22 -16.80 4.34
CA GLY A 2 -1.44 -15.93 3.19
C GLY A 2 -2.14 -14.62 3.57
N ILE A 3 -1.58 -13.49 3.16
CA ILE A 3 -2.22 -12.18 3.24
C ILE A 3 -2.81 -11.85 1.87
N TYR A 4 -4.13 -11.85 1.78
CA TYR A 4 -4.88 -11.60 0.56
C TYR A 4 -5.23 -10.12 0.38
N GLU A 5 -5.53 -9.72 -0.85
CA GLU A 5 -5.80 -8.34 -1.22
C GLU A 5 -7.05 -7.76 -0.55
N GLY A 6 -8.14 -8.53 -0.54
CA GLY A 6 -9.38 -8.05 0.01
C GLY A 6 -10.56 -8.92 -0.36
N VAL A 7 -11.75 -8.31 -0.31
CA VAL A 7 -13.02 -8.97 -0.59
C VAL A 7 -13.88 -8.08 -1.48
N THR A 8 -14.72 -8.69 -2.31
CA THR A 8 -15.78 -7.98 -3.03
C THR A 8 -17.08 -8.13 -2.27
N ILE A 9 -17.68 -7.01 -1.83
CA ILE A 9 -18.95 -7.01 -1.09
C ILE A 9 -20.05 -6.46 -1.99
N GLY A 10 -21.04 -7.30 -2.30
CA GLY A 10 -22.31 -6.87 -2.90
C GLY A 10 -23.37 -6.61 -1.84
N ASP A 11 -24.51 -6.03 -2.24
CA ASP A 11 -25.63 -5.77 -1.32
C ASP A 11 -26.09 -7.07 -0.63
N GLY A 12 -26.03 -7.07 0.70
CA GLY A 12 -26.42 -8.21 1.53
C GLY A 12 -25.47 -9.41 1.50
N GLN A 13 -24.29 -9.29 0.89
CA GLN A 13 -23.26 -10.34 0.89
C GLN A 13 -22.30 -10.23 2.07
N ASP A 14 -21.78 -11.37 2.50
CA ASP A 14 -20.73 -11.46 3.52
C ASP A 14 -19.32 -11.34 2.91
N CYS A 15 -18.29 -11.30 3.76
CA CYS A 15 -16.89 -11.18 3.34
C CYS A 15 -16.30 -12.48 2.74
N SER A 16 -17.12 -13.37 2.20
CA SER A 16 -16.68 -14.69 1.71
C SER A 16 -15.97 -14.63 0.35
N ASN A 17 -16.24 -13.60 -0.45
CA ASN A 17 -15.65 -13.43 -1.78
C ASN A 17 -14.23 -12.85 -1.72
N ILE A 18 -13.26 -13.68 -1.32
CA ILE A 18 -11.85 -13.30 -1.13
C ILE A 18 -11.10 -13.21 -2.46
N ILE A 19 -10.50 -12.05 -2.71
CA ILE A 19 -9.55 -11.81 -3.79
C ILE A 19 -8.20 -12.39 -3.36
N LYS A 20 -7.81 -13.52 -3.96
CA LYS A 20 -6.65 -14.30 -3.51
C LYS A 20 -5.28 -13.77 -3.95
N THR A 21 -5.23 -12.66 -4.67
CA THR A 21 -3.97 -11.99 -5.04
C THR A 21 -3.23 -11.55 -3.77
N GLN A 22 -1.91 -11.69 -3.76
CA GLN A 22 -1.09 -11.43 -2.56
C GLN A 22 0.05 -10.47 -2.89
N TRP A 23 -0.23 -9.18 -2.73
CA TRP A 23 0.80 -8.17 -2.95
C TRP A 23 1.79 -8.11 -1.80
N LEU A 24 3.05 -7.80 -2.15
CA LEU A 24 4.13 -7.74 -1.18
C LEU A 24 3.94 -6.59 -0.17
N CYS A 25 3.26 -5.51 -0.56
CA CYS A 25 2.95 -4.39 0.31
C CYS A 25 2.01 -4.79 1.46
N ASN A 26 0.95 -5.55 1.18
CA ASN A 26 0.02 -6.03 2.20
C ASN A 26 0.75 -6.88 3.24
N THR A 27 1.60 -7.80 2.79
CA THR A 27 2.36 -8.64 3.72
C THR A 27 3.30 -7.81 4.60
N GLY A 28 3.96 -6.80 4.03
CA GLY A 28 4.85 -5.90 4.76
C GLY A 28 4.15 -5.12 5.88
N ILE A 29 2.99 -4.52 5.63
CA ILE A 29 2.28 -3.73 6.65
C ILE A 29 1.78 -4.60 7.82
N PHE A 30 1.24 -5.79 7.53
CA PHE A 30 0.80 -6.71 8.58
C PHE A 30 1.97 -7.27 9.39
N LEU A 31 3.10 -7.55 8.73
CA LEU A 31 4.34 -7.97 9.41
C LEU A 31 4.79 -6.90 10.41
N HIS A 32 4.85 -5.64 9.98
CA HIS A 32 5.26 -4.55 10.86
C HIS A 32 4.29 -4.35 12.03
N GLY A 33 2.98 -4.39 11.78
CA GLY A 33 1.96 -4.31 12.83
C GLY A 33 2.09 -5.44 13.85
N ALA A 34 2.28 -6.68 13.39
CA ALA A 34 2.49 -7.83 14.26
C ALA A 34 3.78 -7.68 15.09
N ALA A 35 4.84 -7.13 14.51
CA ALA A 35 6.11 -6.90 15.21
C ALA A 35 6.01 -5.80 16.26
N ALA A 36 5.26 -4.71 15.97
CA ALA A 36 4.95 -3.68 16.94
C ALA A 36 4.13 -4.23 18.12
N LEU A 37 3.14 -5.09 17.85
CA LEU A 37 2.33 -5.75 18.89
C LEU A 37 3.14 -6.75 19.70
N TYR A 38 4.07 -7.48 19.07
CA TYR A 38 5.04 -8.30 19.79
C TYR A 38 5.91 -7.45 20.72
N ASN A 39 6.47 -6.34 20.23
CA ASN A 39 7.30 -5.46 21.05
C ASN A 39 6.54 -4.83 22.24
N LEU A 40 5.23 -4.60 22.07
CA LEU A 40 4.40 -4.03 23.14
C LEU A 40 3.98 -5.07 24.18
N THR A 41 3.69 -6.30 23.77
CA THR A 41 3.04 -7.31 24.62
C THR A 41 3.95 -8.44 25.04
N GLU A 42 5.10 -8.59 24.38
CA GLU A 42 6.04 -9.71 24.50
C GLU A 42 5.38 -11.10 24.34
N SER A 43 4.20 -11.16 23.71
CA SER A 43 3.42 -12.39 23.58
C SER A 43 3.99 -13.34 22.51
N ASP A 44 4.12 -14.61 22.87
CA ASP A 44 4.50 -15.69 21.94
C ASP A 44 3.55 -15.80 20.74
N THR A 45 2.27 -15.44 20.91
CA THR A 45 1.30 -15.43 19.82
C THR A 45 1.73 -14.45 18.72
N TRP A 46 2.13 -13.24 19.11
CA TRP A 46 2.60 -12.23 18.17
C TRP A 46 3.96 -12.60 17.58
N LYS A 47 4.87 -13.17 18.39
CA LYS A 47 6.14 -13.69 17.90
C LYS A 47 5.96 -14.74 16.81
N LYS A 48 5.04 -15.69 17.02
CA LYS A 48 4.71 -16.74 16.04
C LYS A 48 4.12 -16.14 14.75
N ARG A 49 3.28 -15.11 14.86
CA ARG A 49 2.72 -14.39 13.70
C ARG A 49 3.81 -13.68 12.90
N VAL A 50 4.72 -12.98 13.57
CA VAL A 50 5.88 -12.33 12.93
C VAL A 50 6.71 -13.38 12.17
N GLY A 51 7.12 -14.47 12.83
CA GLY A 51 7.88 -15.53 12.17
C GLY A 51 7.16 -16.17 10.98
N GLY A 52 5.84 -16.38 11.09
CA GLY A 52 5.01 -16.90 10.00
C GLY A 52 4.93 -15.94 8.80
N MET A 53 4.80 -14.64 9.04
CA MET A 53 4.77 -13.61 7.99
C MET A 53 6.14 -13.39 7.37
N THR A 54 7.22 -13.37 8.16
CA THR A 54 8.60 -13.31 7.63
C THR A 54 8.90 -14.49 6.72
N SER A 55 8.47 -15.70 7.11
CA SER A 55 8.62 -16.89 6.27
C SER A 55 7.83 -16.77 4.96
N ASP A 56 6.63 -16.20 5.00
CA ASP A 56 5.82 -15.96 3.80
C ASP A 56 6.49 -14.97 2.85
N VAL A 57 7.07 -13.88 3.39
CA VAL A 57 7.87 -12.91 2.63
C VAL A 57 9.05 -13.62 1.95
N TRP A 58 9.80 -14.45 2.67
CA TRP A 58 10.99 -15.11 2.12
C TRP A 58 10.63 -16.10 1.01
N ASN A 59 9.54 -16.83 1.17
CA ASN A 59 9.13 -17.83 0.20
C ASN A 59 8.52 -17.25 -1.07
N LYS A 60 7.92 -16.06 -1.01
CA LYS A 60 7.13 -15.51 -2.12
C LYS A 60 7.77 -14.31 -2.80
N VAL A 61 8.43 -13.44 -2.05
CA VAL A 61 8.86 -12.13 -2.56
C VAL A 61 10.37 -11.92 -2.47
N VAL A 62 11.12 -12.94 -2.08
CA VAL A 62 12.59 -12.94 -2.10
C VAL A 62 13.07 -13.98 -3.10
N LYS A 63 13.73 -13.51 -4.16
CA LYS A 63 14.34 -14.36 -5.20
C LYS A 63 15.82 -14.03 -5.29
N ASN A 64 16.70 -15.03 -5.12
CA ASN A 64 18.16 -14.84 -5.08
C ASN A 64 18.60 -13.76 -4.07
N TYR A 65 17.95 -13.71 -2.89
CA TYR A 65 18.14 -12.64 -1.90
C TYR A 65 17.87 -11.23 -2.45
N ILE A 66 16.97 -11.07 -3.41
CA ILE A 66 16.53 -9.77 -3.94
C ILE A 66 15.02 -9.67 -3.78
N ILE A 67 14.53 -8.51 -3.35
CA ILE A 67 13.08 -8.24 -3.29
C ILE A 67 12.51 -8.26 -4.72
N ASN A 68 11.50 -9.10 -4.92
CA ASN A 68 10.85 -9.35 -6.21
C ASN A 68 9.33 -9.37 -6.04
N GLU A 69 8.60 -8.74 -6.96
CA GLU A 69 7.14 -8.80 -7.03
C GLU A 69 6.70 -9.99 -7.89
N GLN A 70 6.31 -11.07 -7.21
CA GLN A 70 6.04 -12.38 -7.81
C GLN A 70 4.99 -12.38 -8.92
N PHE A 71 4.00 -11.48 -8.85
CA PHE A 71 2.85 -11.52 -9.76
C PHE A 71 3.11 -10.86 -11.10
N CYS A 72 3.94 -9.83 -11.14
CA CYS A 72 4.03 -8.95 -12.30
C CYS A 72 5.46 -8.75 -12.81
N GLU A 73 6.47 -8.95 -11.98
CA GLU A 73 7.84 -8.61 -12.35
C GLU A 73 8.45 -9.60 -13.33
N GLU A 74 8.21 -10.91 -13.14
CA GLU A 74 8.74 -11.95 -14.02
C GLU A 74 8.20 -11.83 -15.46
N HIS A 75 6.99 -11.31 -15.61
CA HIS A 75 6.33 -11.11 -16.89
C HIS A 75 6.44 -9.67 -17.41
N LYS A 76 7.11 -8.77 -16.69
CA LYS A 76 7.21 -7.33 -17.01
C LYS A 76 5.85 -6.63 -17.16
N GLN A 77 4.86 -7.07 -16.39
CA GLN A 77 3.48 -6.57 -16.43
C GLN A 77 3.13 -5.65 -15.27
N CYS A 78 4.09 -5.27 -14.42
CA CYS A 78 3.83 -4.39 -13.30
C CYS A 78 3.37 -3.01 -13.79
N ASN A 79 2.21 -2.57 -13.30
CA ASN A 79 1.74 -1.20 -13.48
C ASN A 79 2.56 -0.22 -12.62
N GLN A 80 2.28 1.09 -12.78
CA GLN A 80 3.02 2.14 -12.09
C GLN A 80 2.98 2.03 -10.56
N GLU A 81 1.86 1.61 -9.99
CA GLU A 81 1.70 1.42 -8.55
C GLU A 81 2.53 0.23 -8.05
N GLN A 82 2.40 -0.91 -8.72
CA GLN A 82 3.07 -2.17 -8.38
C GLN A 82 4.59 -2.03 -8.48
N ARG A 83 5.08 -1.23 -9.44
CA ARG A 83 6.51 -0.90 -9.54
C ARG A 83 7.03 -0.21 -8.30
N SER A 84 6.21 0.48 -7.50
CA SER A 84 6.64 1.12 -6.26
C SER A 84 6.54 0.20 -5.03
N PHE A 85 5.98 -1.01 -5.15
CA PHE A 85 5.66 -1.81 -3.96
C PHE A 85 6.88 -2.21 -3.15
N LYS A 86 8.01 -2.48 -3.81
CA LYS A 86 9.24 -2.92 -3.14
C LYS A 86 9.70 -1.93 -2.07
N ARG A 87 9.52 -0.62 -2.28
CA ARG A 87 9.85 0.40 -1.27
C ARG A 87 9.05 0.22 0.02
N TYR A 88 7.77 -0.12 -0.09
CA TYR A 88 6.88 -0.22 1.06
C TYR A 88 7.23 -1.44 1.89
N LEU A 89 7.46 -2.59 1.24
CA LEU A 89 7.96 -3.77 1.92
C LEU A 89 9.31 -3.50 2.58
N ALA A 90 10.26 -2.88 1.85
CA ALA A 90 11.56 -2.53 2.41
C ALA A 90 11.44 -1.65 3.65
N HIS A 91 10.57 -0.62 3.59
CA HIS A 91 10.27 0.25 4.73
C HIS A 91 9.72 -0.52 5.93
N TRP A 92 8.68 -1.34 5.72
CA TRP A 92 8.05 -2.07 6.81
C TRP A 92 8.94 -3.17 7.38
N MET A 93 9.77 -3.81 6.57
CA MET A 93 10.77 -4.75 7.06
C MET A 93 11.87 -4.05 7.84
N ALA A 94 12.35 -2.91 7.35
CA ALA A 94 13.29 -2.06 8.06
C ALA A 94 12.74 -1.66 9.43
N ALA A 95 11.49 -1.20 9.50
CA ALA A 95 10.83 -0.86 10.75
C ALA A 95 10.59 -2.10 11.65
N THR A 96 10.23 -3.25 11.07
CA THR A 96 10.12 -4.54 11.77
C THR A 96 11.43 -4.91 12.46
N SER A 97 12.57 -4.72 11.79
CA SER A 97 13.89 -5.03 12.37
C SER A 97 14.24 -4.22 13.61
N GLN A 98 13.66 -3.02 13.75
CA GLN A 98 13.90 -2.15 14.91
C GLN A 98 13.07 -2.57 16.13
N VAL A 99 11.87 -3.09 15.92
CA VAL A 99 10.95 -3.51 17.00
C VAL A 99 10.97 -5.03 17.27
N ALA A 100 11.54 -5.81 16.36
CA ALA A 100 11.77 -7.24 16.50
C ALA A 100 13.24 -7.57 16.14
N PRO A 101 14.21 -7.29 17.03
CA PRO A 101 15.64 -7.29 16.70
C PRO A 101 16.18 -8.63 16.17
N TYR A 102 15.57 -9.75 16.55
CA TYR A 102 15.94 -11.08 16.05
C TYR A 102 15.79 -11.24 14.52
N THR A 103 15.03 -10.35 13.87
CA THR A 103 14.86 -10.34 12.42
C THR A 103 15.91 -9.47 11.70
N ASN A 104 16.68 -8.66 12.42
CA ASN A 104 17.51 -7.60 11.84
C ASN A 104 18.56 -8.14 10.87
N THR A 105 19.35 -9.13 11.25
CA THR A 105 20.44 -9.66 10.42
C THR A 105 19.95 -10.10 9.04
N ASN A 106 18.83 -10.84 9.00
CA ASN A 106 18.25 -11.34 7.74
C ASN A 106 17.68 -10.19 6.90
N ILE A 107 16.98 -9.24 7.52
CA ILE A 107 16.37 -8.10 6.84
C ILE A 107 17.44 -7.17 6.27
N THR A 108 18.43 -6.78 7.08
CA THR A 108 19.53 -5.91 6.66
C THR A 108 20.34 -6.54 5.53
N THR A 109 20.54 -7.86 5.56
CA THR A 109 21.20 -8.59 4.47
C THR A 109 20.38 -8.51 3.18
N LEU A 110 19.08 -8.78 3.24
CA LEU A 110 18.17 -8.68 2.08
C LEU A 110 18.14 -7.27 1.48
N LEU A 111 18.09 -6.23 2.32
CA LEU A 111 18.07 -4.84 1.86
C LEU A 111 19.37 -4.48 1.15
N LYS A 112 20.53 -4.91 1.69
CA LYS A 112 21.85 -4.68 1.09
C LYS A 112 21.99 -5.39 -0.26
N SER A 113 21.61 -6.65 -0.37
CA SER A 113 21.65 -7.38 -1.65
C SER A 113 20.67 -6.80 -2.68
N SER A 114 19.49 -6.37 -2.24
CA SER A 114 18.48 -5.77 -3.13
C SER A 114 18.94 -4.42 -3.69
N VAL A 115 19.55 -3.55 -2.88
CA VAL A 115 20.07 -2.27 -3.39
C VAL A 115 21.28 -2.48 -4.31
N GLN A 116 22.13 -3.47 -4.03
CA GLN A 116 23.23 -3.83 -4.92
C GLN A 116 22.73 -4.32 -6.28
N ALA A 117 21.62 -5.07 -6.31
CA ALA A 117 20.99 -5.47 -7.56
C ALA A 117 20.40 -4.27 -8.31
N ALA A 118 19.72 -3.35 -7.62
CA ALA A 118 19.18 -2.13 -8.22
C ALA A 118 20.30 -1.25 -8.81
N ALA A 119 21.44 -1.11 -8.11
CA ALA A 119 22.58 -0.33 -8.59
C ALA A 119 23.20 -0.89 -9.89
N LYS A 120 23.12 -2.21 -10.12
CA LYS A 120 23.66 -2.83 -11.35
C LYS A 120 22.84 -2.52 -12.60
N VAL A 121 21.56 -2.22 -12.44
CA VAL A 121 20.64 -1.93 -13.55
C VAL A 121 20.38 -0.43 -13.71
N PHE A 122 21.03 0.40 -12.89
CA PHE A 122 20.98 1.85 -12.99
C PHE A 122 21.97 2.33 -14.05
N ASP A 123 21.53 3.19 -14.95
CA ASP A 123 22.35 3.67 -16.08
C ASP A 123 23.20 4.92 -15.76
N GLY A 124 23.05 5.50 -14.56
CA GLY A 124 23.74 6.73 -14.17
C GLY A 124 22.94 8.01 -14.41
N SER A 125 21.73 7.91 -14.93
CA SER A 125 20.81 9.03 -15.16
C SER A 125 19.51 8.86 -14.36
N ASP A 126 18.38 8.61 -15.03
CA ASP A 126 17.05 8.49 -14.42
C ASP A 126 16.43 7.09 -14.64
N SER A 127 17.19 6.17 -15.25
CA SER A 127 16.67 4.90 -15.75
C SER A 127 17.15 3.70 -14.94
N PHE A 128 16.24 2.76 -14.71
CA PHE A 128 16.53 1.43 -14.16
C PHE A 128 16.04 0.38 -15.16
N ASP A 129 16.94 -0.49 -15.64
CA ASP A 129 16.65 -1.47 -16.70
C ASP A 129 16.00 -0.82 -17.94
N TYR A 130 16.56 0.31 -18.39
CA TYR A 130 16.09 1.12 -19.51
C TYR A 130 14.67 1.73 -19.34
N ILE A 131 14.12 1.71 -18.13
CA ILE A 131 12.82 2.29 -17.79
C ILE A 131 13.02 3.53 -16.90
N VAL A 132 12.50 4.67 -17.38
CA VAL A 132 12.36 5.90 -16.59
C VAL A 132 11.01 5.85 -15.88
N ASP A 133 11.02 5.60 -14.57
CA ASP A 133 9.83 5.42 -13.75
C ASP A 133 10.09 5.85 -12.30
N PHE A 134 9.25 6.74 -11.78
CA PHE A 134 9.39 7.26 -10.42
C PHE A 134 9.32 6.16 -9.36
N GLY A 135 8.51 5.12 -9.58
CA GLY A 135 8.39 3.96 -8.70
C GLY A 135 9.70 3.18 -8.58
N LEU A 136 10.42 2.99 -9.69
CA LEU A 136 11.74 2.34 -9.69
C LEU A 136 12.79 3.20 -8.99
N GLN A 137 12.80 4.50 -9.25
CA GLN A 137 13.72 5.45 -8.61
C GLN A 137 13.53 5.48 -7.08
N ILE A 138 12.28 5.61 -6.62
CA ILE A 138 11.99 5.67 -5.18
C ILE A 138 12.24 4.33 -4.49
N ASN A 139 12.10 3.19 -5.17
CA ASN A 139 12.50 1.89 -4.63
C ASN A 139 13.99 1.87 -4.31
N ALA A 140 14.84 2.18 -5.30
CA ALA A 140 16.29 2.15 -5.14
C ALA A 140 16.74 3.10 -4.03
N ALA A 141 16.23 4.34 -4.04
CA ALA A 141 16.55 5.34 -3.03
C ALA A 141 16.10 4.90 -1.62
N SER A 142 14.88 4.39 -1.48
CA SER A 142 14.35 3.97 -0.17
C SER A 142 15.11 2.77 0.38
N ILE A 143 15.35 1.74 -0.43
CA ILE A 143 16.08 0.54 -0.01
C ILE A 143 17.52 0.93 0.39
N LEU A 144 18.18 1.81 -0.35
CA LEU A 144 19.49 2.34 0.01
C LEU A 144 19.47 2.99 1.39
N MET A 145 18.50 3.88 1.66
CA MET A 145 18.36 4.52 2.97
C MET A 145 18.19 3.47 4.09
N TYR A 146 17.40 2.42 3.86
CA TYR A 146 17.19 1.37 4.86
C TYR A 146 18.38 0.44 5.05
N THR A 147 19.42 0.49 4.21
CA THR A 147 20.69 -0.21 4.54
C THR A 147 21.44 0.43 5.71
N LEU A 148 21.07 1.66 6.09
CA LEU A 148 21.67 2.42 7.19
C LEU A 148 20.97 2.18 8.54
N LEU A 149 20.11 1.16 8.63
CA LEU A 149 19.34 0.83 9.83
C LEU A 149 20.18 0.73 11.10
N ASP A 150 21.39 0.18 11.01
CA ASP A 150 22.30 0.01 12.16
C ASP A 150 22.72 1.35 12.79
N LYS A 151 22.61 2.46 12.04
CA LYS A 151 22.88 3.82 12.51
C LYS A 151 21.62 4.57 12.93
N ALA A 152 20.44 4.01 12.67
CA ALA A 152 19.17 4.64 12.99
C ALA A 152 18.79 4.41 14.45
N LYS A 153 18.16 5.41 15.07
CA LYS A 153 17.54 5.25 16.38
C LYS A 153 16.22 4.48 16.22
N ALA A 154 15.89 3.66 17.21
CA ALA A 154 14.61 2.96 17.27
C ALA A 154 13.44 3.97 17.34
N PRO A 155 12.21 3.56 16.94
CA PRO A 155 11.05 4.44 16.95
C PRO A 155 10.76 4.94 18.37
N VAL A 156 10.54 6.24 18.51
CA VAL A 156 10.26 6.85 19.80
C VAL A 156 8.79 6.69 20.19
N THR A 157 8.54 6.67 21.50
CA THR A 157 7.21 6.66 22.11
C THR A 157 7.01 7.97 22.86
N SER A 158 5.81 8.18 23.42
CA SER A 158 5.55 9.30 24.34
C SER A 158 6.49 9.30 25.56
N LYS A 159 7.04 8.14 25.94
CA LYS A 159 7.97 8.01 27.08
C LYS A 159 9.43 8.12 26.69
N THR A 160 9.77 7.92 25.41
CA THR A 160 11.16 7.78 24.93
C THR A 160 11.59 8.90 23.97
N GLY A 161 11.02 10.09 24.14
CA GLY A 161 11.43 11.30 23.40
C GLY A 161 10.56 11.66 22.20
N GLY A 162 9.36 11.09 22.08
CA GLY A 162 8.35 11.57 21.13
C GLY A 162 7.90 12.99 21.48
N ILE A 163 8.16 13.94 20.60
CA ILE A 163 7.80 15.37 20.79
C ILE A 163 6.37 15.70 20.34
N PHE A 164 5.70 14.78 19.64
CA PHE A 164 4.34 14.95 19.17
C PHE A 164 3.34 14.66 20.29
N LYS A 165 2.47 15.64 20.58
CA LYS A 165 1.32 15.46 21.47
C LYS A 165 0.12 15.04 20.64
N GLY A 166 -0.52 13.93 21.02
CA GLY A 166 -1.76 13.50 20.38
C GLY A 166 -2.87 14.54 20.59
N ASN A 167 -3.66 14.80 19.54
CA ASN A 167 -4.92 15.52 19.68
C ASN A 167 -6.01 14.52 20.05
N HIS A 168 -6.60 14.64 21.24
CA HIS A 168 -7.71 13.77 21.69
C HIS A 168 -8.92 13.85 20.74
N GLY A 169 -9.11 14.99 20.06
CA GLY A 169 -10.06 15.15 18.99
C GLY A 169 -9.46 14.87 17.61
N GLY A 170 -8.70 13.78 17.42
CA GLY A 170 -8.01 13.42 16.16
C GLY A 170 -8.89 13.23 14.92
N ARG A 171 -10.15 13.69 14.99
CA ARG A 171 -11.16 13.76 13.94
C ARG A 171 -12.08 14.99 14.06
N ASP A 172 -11.95 15.80 15.11
CA ASP A 172 -12.96 16.79 15.51
C ASP A 172 -12.66 18.15 14.88
N THR A 173 -12.78 18.20 13.55
CA THR A 173 -12.85 19.46 12.81
C THR A 173 -14.33 19.82 12.65
N ASN A 174 -14.84 20.59 13.62
CA ASN A 174 -16.14 21.27 13.68
C ASN A 174 -17.34 20.50 14.30
N SER A 175 -17.93 21.18 15.29
CA SER A 175 -19.12 20.87 16.07
C SER A 175 -20.32 20.37 15.24
N GLY A 176 -20.76 19.14 15.51
CA GLY A 176 -22.03 18.59 14.98
C GLY A 176 -22.01 17.10 14.60
N GLN A 177 -20.92 16.37 14.88
CA GLN A 177 -20.69 15.04 14.34
C GLN A 177 -20.49 13.99 15.45
N GLU A 178 -21.51 13.79 16.30
CA GLU A 178 -21.43 12.81 17.41
C GLU A 178 -21.57 11.34 16.99
N ASP A 179 -21.98 11.02 15.77
CA ASP A 179 -22.06 9.64 15.31
C ASP A 179 -21.15 9.48 14.09
N GLY A 180 -20.17 8.57 14.15
CA GLY A 180 -19.18 8.28 13.11
C GLY A 180 -19.71 7.82 11.73
N LYS A 181 -20.95 8.16 11.39
CA LYS A 181 -21.50 8.12 10.04
C LYS A 181 -21.28 9.49 9.40
N LEU A 182 -20.62 9.51 8.25
CA LEU A 182 -20.71 10.65 7.34
C LEU A 182 -22.20 10.84 7.03
N LYS A 183 -22.82 11.90 7.56
CA LYS A 183 -24.14 12.34 7.11
C LYS A 183 -23.94 12.92 5.72
N TYR A 184 -23.94 12.05 4.72
CA TYR A 184 -24.11 12.50 3.34
C TYR A 184 -25.40 13.31 3.28
N LYS A 185 -25.35 14.49 2.67
CA LYS A 185 -26.56 15.29 2.42
C LYS A 185 -27.56 14.38 1.70
N THR A 186 -28.71 14.14 2.30
CA THR A 186 -29.77 13.35 1.67
C THR A 186 -30.13 14.02 0.35
N ILE A 187 -30.00 13.29 -0.75
CA ILE A 187 -30.35 13.79 -2.08
C ILE A 187 -31.83 14.19 -2.06
N THR A 188 -32.08 15.48 -2.28
CA THR A 188 -33.43 16.05 -2.29
C THR A 188 -34.19 15.62 -3.55
N ILE A 189 -35.52 15.67 -3.48
CA ILE A 189 -36.39 15.40 -4.63
C ILE A 189 -36.08 16.39 -5.78
N ALA A 190 -35.74 17.64 -5.44
CA ALA A 190 -35.32 18.65 -6.41
C ALA A 190 -34.02 18.27 -7.13
N GLU A 191 -33.01 17.77 -6.42
CA GLU A 191 -31.75 17.30 -7.01
C GLU A 191 -31.98 16.08 -7.92
N LYS A 192 -32.87 15.15 -7.54
CA LYS A 192 -33.25 14.01 -8.39
C LYS A 192 -33.97 14.45 -9.67
N ALA A 193 -34.89 15.40 -9.56
CA ALA A 193 -35.61 15.94 -10.71
C ALA A 193 -34.65 16.70 -11.66
N GLY A 194 -33.77 17.53 -11.11
CA GLY A 194 -32.74 18.25 -11.88
C GLY A 194 -31.80 17.30 -12.62
N ALA A 195 -31.34 16.24 -11.95
CA ALA A 195 -30.51 15.22 -12.58
C ALA A 195 -31.25 14.52 -13.75
N GLY A 196 -32.52 14.15 -13.56
CA GLY A 196 -33.32 13.52 -14.61
C GLY A 196 -33.53 14.42 -15.84
N ILE A 197 -33.83 15.71 -15.63
CA ILE A 197 -34.00 16.69 -16.71
C ILE A 197 -32.69 16.86 -17.49
N LEU A 198 -31.56 17.00 -16.78
CA LEU A 198 -30.25 17.15 -17.43
C LEU A 198 -29.90 15.91 -18.28
N THR A 199 -30.14 14.71 -17.76
CA THR A 199 -29.92 13.46 -18.51
C THR A 199 -30.80 13.41 -19.76
N LEU A 200 -32.07 13.81 -19.67
CA LEU A 200 -32.97 13.85 -20.81
C LEU A 200 -32.48 14.83 -21.88
N LEU A 201 -32.07 16.04 -21.50
CA LEU A 201 -31.56 17.05 -22.43
C LEU A 201 -30.28 16.62 -23.15
N ILE A 202 -29.38 15.95 -22.44
CA ILE A 202 -28.16 15.41 -23.05
C ILE A 202 -28.51 14.29 -24.04
N ALA A 203 -29.42 13.39 -23.66
CA ALA A 203 -29.87 12.31 -24.53
C ALA A 203 -30.57 12.83 -25.79
N THR A 204 -31.50 13.79 -25.66
CA THR A 204 -32.19 14.40 -26.80
C THR A 204 -31.24 15.23 -27.66
N GLY A 205 -30.26 15.93 -27.07
CA GLY A 205 -29.21 16.62 -27.82
C GLY A 205 -28.37 15.67 -28.66
N PHE A 206 -27.97 14.51 -28.11
CA PHE A 206 -27.23 13.49 -28.85
C PHE A 206 -28.06 12.89 -30.00
N VAL A 207 -29.31 12.52 -29.74
CA VAL A 207 -30.21 11.95 -30.76
C VAL A 207 -30.56 12.98 -31.83
N GLY A 208 -30.84 14.22 -31.44
CA GLY A 208 -31.14 15.30 -32.36
C GLY A 208 -29.94 15.69 -33.22
N GLY A 209 -28.74 15.79 -32.62
CA GLY A 209 -27.50 16.09 -33.35
C GLY A 209 -27.14 14.99 -34.35
N THR A 210 -27.28 13.72 -33.97
CA THR A 210 -27.05 12.59 -34.89
C THR A 210 -28.09 12.54 -36.01
N ALA A 211 -29.37 12.78 -35.72
CA ALA A 211 -30.40 12.87 -36.74
C ALA A 211 -30.17 14.03 -37.72
N PHE A 212 -29.80 15.22 -37.23
CA PHE A 212 -29.48 16.39 -38.06
C PHE A 212 -28.31 16.09 -39.01
N LEU A 213 -27.21 15.54 -38.50
CA LEU A 213 -26.04 15.17 -39.31
C LEU A 213 -26.35 14.09 -40.36
N VAL A 214 -27.31 13.20 -40.10
CA VAL A 214 -27.73 12.16 -41.06
C VAL A 214 -28.68 12.72 -42.12
N MET A 215 -29.53 13.69 -41.77
CA MET A 215 -30.45 14.35 -42.70
C MET A 215 -29.76 15.41 -43.58
N GLU A 216 -28.61 15.94 -43.17
CA GLU A 216 -27.83 16.93 -43.92
C GLU A 216 -26.84 16.30 -44.93
N ARG A 217 -27.15 15.08 -45.38
CA ARG A 217 -26.43 14.35 -46.43
C ARG A 217 -27.30 14.20 -47.67
#